data_AF-A0A8W8JX29-F1
#
_entry.id   AF-A0A8W8JX29-F1
#
_cell.length_a   1.000
_cell.length_b   1.000
_cell.length_c   1.000
_cell.angle_alpha   90.00
_cell.angle_beta   90.00
_cell.angle_gamma   90.00
#
_symmetry.space_group_name_H-M   'P 1'
#
loop_
_entity.id
_entity.type
_entity.pdbx_description
1 polymer ?
#
loop_
_entity_poly.entity_id
_entity_poly.type
_entity_poly.pdbx_seq_one_letter_code
_entity_poly.pdbx_strand_id
1 'polypeptide(L)'
;MHAHERLDIQLQGPQFRYISTPDLEAENKERFTHDVLKWIPLEGRPSLEDPEGSLYLPGGGIAKSLFEDCSKENIPAIVVLVFCAEGDNAQDAVKLAYNLNLWMDLIDFKPKYDLDGKTIIKPASTWRVPSSWRLLFGTAVDQTLFH
;
A
#
# COMPACT_ATOMS: atom_id res chain seq x y z
N MET A 1 10.55 -4.55 1.82
CA MET A 1 11.16 -4.60 3.16
C MET A 1 11.41 -6.05 3.48
N HIS A 2 12.63 -6.41 3.84
CA HIS A 2 12.97 -7.81 4.11
C HIS A 2 12.35 -8.27 5.44
N ALA A 3 12.04 -9.56 5.56
CA ALA A 3 11.40 -10.10 6.77
C ALA A 3 12.23 -9.86 8.05
N HIS A 4 13.57 -9.94 7.95
CA HIS A 4 14.48 -9.71 9.07
C HIS A 4 14.55 -8.23 9.50
N GLU A 5 14.10 -7.31 8.65
CA GLU A 5 14.02 -5.90 9.00
C GLU A 5 12.71 -5.57 9.72
N ARG A 6 11.72 -6.46 9.78
CA ARG A 6 10.44 -6.14 10.39
C ARG A 6 10.53 -6.17 11.93
N LEU A 7 9.80 -5.27 12.57
CA LEU A 7 9.56 -5.33 14.01
C LEU A 7 8.53 -6.41 14.32
N ASP A 8 8.60 -7.04 15.49
CA ASP A 8 7.67 -8.10 15.88
C ASP A 8 6.20 -7.63 15.84
N ILE A 9 5.95 -6.38 16.23
CA ILE A 9 4.61 -5.78 16.17
C ILE A 9 4.07 -5.67 14.73
N GLN A 10 4.96 -5.57 13.74
CA GLN A 10 4.58 -5.49 12.33
C GLN A 10 4.19 -6.86 11.79
N LEU A 11 4.61 -7.98 12.42
CA LEU A 11 4.25 -9.34 11.99
C LEU A 11 2.81 -9.72 12.34
N GLN A 12 2.16 -8.95 13.21
CA GLN A 12 0.81 -9.22 13.69
C GLN A 12 -0.17 -8.11 13.26
N GLY A 13 -1.45 -8.46 13.12
CA GLY A 13 -2.51 -7.49 12.83
C GLY A 13 -2.50 -6.91 11.41
N PRO A 14 -3.09 -5.71 11.21
CA PRO A 14 -3.14 -5.04 9.91
C PRO A 14 -1.76 -4.82 9.31
N GLN A 15 -1.61 -5.04 8.01
CA GLN A 15 -0.31 -4.99 7.32
C GLN A 15 -0.02 -3.64 6.65
N PHE A 16 -1.00 -2.74 6.60
CA PHE A 16 -0.84 -1.41 6.02
C PHE A 16 -0.22 -0.46 7.04
N ARG A 17 0.81 0.26 6.60
CA ARG A 17 1.43 1.36 7.34
C ARG A 17 1.40 2.64 6.54
N TYR A 18 1.38 3.77 7.23
CA TYR A 18 1.50 5.07 6.58
C TYR A 18 2.40 6.03 7.34
N ILE A 19 2.98 6.97 6.60
CA ILE A 19 3.53 8.22 7.12
C ILE A 19 2.83 9.37 6.40
N SER A 20 2.52 10.44 7.12
CA SER A 20 1.76 11.57 6.60
C SER A 20 2.34 12.88 7.12
N THR A 21 2.20 13.96 6.35
CA THR A 21 2.40 15.29 6.90
C THR A 21 1.34 15.59 7.96
N PRO A 22 1.65 16.41 8.99
CA PRO A 22 0.76 16.63 10.13
C PRO A 22 -0.64 17.13 9.76
N ASP A 23 -0.73 18.08 8.81
CA ASP A 23 -2.00 18.66 8.40
C ASP A 23 -2.90 17.64 7.71
N LEU A 24 -2.35 16.85 6.78
CA LEU A 24 -3.09 15.80 6.08
C LEU A 24 -3.55 14.70 7.05
N GLU A 25 -2.70 14.34 8.02
CA GLU A 25 -3.07 13.37 9.06
C GLU A 25 -4.21 13.92 9.91
N ALA A 26 -4.11 15.15 10.41
CA ALA A 26 -5.12 15.76 11.26
C ALA A 26 -6.51 15.76 10.61
N GLU A 27 -6.58 16.00 9.30
CA GLU A 27 -7.83 15.98 8.54
C GLU A 27 -8.40 14.56 8.28
N ASN A 28 -7.55 13.54 8.21
CA ASN A 28 -7.93 12.22 7.71
C ASN A 28 -7.74 11.06 8.70
N LYS A 29 -7.21 11.33 9.90
CA LYS A 29 -6.82 10.31 10.88
C LYS A 29 -7.93 9.31 11.19
N GLU A 30 -9.15 9.81 11.44
CA GLU A 30 -10.30 8.95 11.73
C GLU A 30 -10.59 8.00 10.57
N ARG A 31 -10.53 8.48 9.32
CA ARG A 31 -10.73 7.66 8.12
C ARG A 31 -9.64 6.60 7.99
N PHE A 32 -8.38 6.97 8.20
CA PHE A 32 -7.24 6.03 8.13
C PHE A 32 -7.38 4.89 9.14
N THR A 33 -7.78 5.20 10.36
CA THR A 33 -7.93 4.20 11.43
C THR A 33 -9.25 3.45 11.39
N HIS A 34 -10.23 3.91 10.62
CA HIS A 34 -11.55 3.27 10.51
C HIS A 34 -11.45 1.81 10.04
N ASP A 35 -12.45 1.00 10.41
CA ASP A 35 -12.51 -0.45 10.14
C ASP A 35 -12.37 -0.85 8.67
N VAL A 36 -12.58 0.09 7.75
CA VAL A 36 -12.44 -0.13 6.31
C VAL A 36 -10.98 -0.07 5.85
N LEU A 37 -10.20 0.89 6.35
CA LEU A 37 -8.81 1.08 5.94
C LEU A 37 -7.82 0.39 6.89
N LYS A 38 -8.05 0.50 8.20
CA LYS A 38 -7.21 -0.07 9.27
C LYS A 38 -5.72 0.24 9.08
N TRP A 39 -5.41 1.47 8.65
CA TRP A 39 -4.04 1.94 8.51
C TRP A 39 -3.46 2.26 9.88
N ILE A 40 -2.23 1.85 10.08
CA ILE A 40 -1.48 2.09 11.32
C ILE A 40 -0.32 3.03 10.99
N PRO A 41 -0.04 4.07 11.80
CA PRO A 41 1.17 4.86 11.61
C PRO A 41 2.42 3.98 11.58
N LEU A 42 3.35 4.26 10.69
CA LEU A 42 4.60 3.51 10.62
C LEU A 42 5.40 3.71 11.90
N GLU A 43 5.82 2.61 12.50
CA GLU A 43 6.60 2.62 13.72
C GLU A 43 8.02 3.15 13.45
N GLY A 44 8.51 4.01 14.35
CA GLY A 44 9.92 4.40 14.38
C GLY A 44 10.81 3.20 14.70
N ARG A 45 12.05 3.18 14.19
CA ARG A 45 13.03 2.16 14.56
C ARG A 45 13.94 2.69 15.66
N PRO A 46 13.82 2.20 16.89
CA PRO A 46 14.77 2.56 17.94
C PRO A 46 16.15 2.01 17.62
N SER A 47 17.17 2.77 17.99
CA SER A 47 18.59 2.40 17.94
C SER A 47 19.28 2.85 19.23
N LEU A 48 20.54 2.45 19.43
CA LEU A 48 21.31 2.87 20.62
C LEU A 48 21.50 4.40 20.69
N GLU A 49 21.55 5.06 19.54
CA GLU A 49 21.75 6.52 19.43
C GLU A 49 20.42 7.28 19.39
N ASP A 50 19.32 6.59 19.09
CA ASP A 50 17.98 7.14 18.91
C ASP A 50 16.93 6.22 19.54
N PRO A 51 16.70 6.33 20.87
CA PRO A 51 15.78 5.46 21.60
C PRO A 51 14.30 5.68 21.25
N GLU A 52 13.94 6.89 20.80
CA GLU A 52 12.56 7.23 20.38
C GLU A 52 12.24 6.63 19.00
N GLY A 53 13.26 6.50 18.17
CA GLY A 53 13.21 5.78 16.91
C GLY A 53 12.77 6.65 15.74
N SER A 54 13.69 6.81 14.80
CA SER A 54 13.49 7.59 13.60
C SER A 54 12.76 6.81 12.49
N LEU A 55 12.29 7.57 11.50
CA LEU A 55 11.66 7.02 10.30
C LEU A 55 12.60 6.07 9.56
N TYR A 56 12.25 4.80 9.59
CA TYR A 56 12.99 3.72 8.94
C TYR A 56 12.15 3.08 7.83
N LEU A 57 12.48 3.39 6.58
CA LEU A 57 11.80 2.88 5.39
C LEU A 57 12.79 2.28 4.37
N PRO A 58 13.42 1.14 4.69
CA PRO A 58 14.38 0.48 3.81
C PRO A 58 13.69 -0.02 2.55
N GLY A 59 14.38 0.11 1.40
CA GLY A 59 13.86 -0.30 0.11
C GLY A 59 12.65 0.52 -0.37
N GLY A 60 12.32 1.65 0.28
CA GLY A 60 11.24 2.55 -0.15
C GLY A 60 11.57 3.39 -1.40
N GLY A 61 12.79 3.25 -1.94
CA GLY A 61 13.26 4.05 -3.07
C GLY A 61 13.16 5.54 -2.79
N ILE A 62 12.61 6.30 -3.74
CA ILE A 62 12.43 7.75 -3.63
C ILE A 62 11.33 8.16 -2.63
N ALA A 63 10.51 7.22 -2.14
CA ALA A 63 9.34 7.57 -1.34
C ALA A 63 9.74 8.30 -0.04
N LYS A 64 10.81 7.85 0.63
CA LYS A 64 11.30 8.50 1.86
C LYS A 64 11.81 9.92 1.57
N SER A 65 12.71 10.08 0.61
CA SER A 65 13.28 11.40 0.29
C SER A 65 12.22 12.37 -0.22
N LEU A 66 11.31 11.90 -1.08
CA LEU A 66 10.21 12.73 -1.58
C LEU A 66 9.27 13.16 -0.45
N PHE A 67 8.95 12.26 0.48
CA PHE A 67 8.14 12.61 1.65
C PHE A 67 8.84 13.66 2.54
N GLU A 68 10.14 13.48 2.81
CA GLU A 68 10.93 14.42 3.59
C GLU A 68 10.99 15.80 2.92
N ASP A 69 11.16 15.86 1.61
CA ASP A 69 11.19 17.12 0.86
C ASP A 69 9.81 17.79 0.83
N CYS A 70 8.73 17.04 0.58
CA CYS A 70 7.37 17.55 0.72
C CYS A 70 7.10 18.10 2.14
N SER A 71 7.59 17.42 3.17
CA SER A 71 7.42 17.87 4.56
C SER A 71 8.16 19.18 4.83
N LYS A 72 9.39 19.35 4.30
CA LYS A 72 10.15 20.61 4.42
C LYS A 72 9.45 21.77 3.71
N GLU A 73 8.88 21.51 2.55
CA GLU A 73 8.20 22.51 1.72
C GLU A 73 6.72 22.73 2.10
N ASN A 74 6.24 22.09 3.19
CA ASN A 74 4.84 22.13 3.64
C ASN A 74 3.83 21.70 2.55
N ILE A 75 4.21 20.72 1.73
CA ILE A 75 3.34 20.12 0.72
C ILE A 75 2.64 18.91 1.36
N PRO A 76 1.29 18.85 1.36
CA PRO A 76 0.55 17.71 1.87
C PRO A 76 0.96 16.40 1.18
N ALA A 77 1.46 15.44 1.94
CA ALA A 77 1.98 14.20 1.41
C ALA A 77 1.70 13.03 2.36
N ILE A 78 1.46 11.85 1.76
CA ILE A 78 1.30 10.59 2.47
C ILE A 78 2.03 9.49 1.69
N VAL A 79 2.69 8.59 2.42
CA VAL A 79 3.24 7.37 1.87
C VAL A 79 2.53 6.21 2.54
N VAL A 80 1.89 5.36 1.75
CA VAL A 80 1.24 4.13 2.22
C VAL A 80 2.09 2.95 1.75
N LEU A 81 2.37 2.04 2.67
CA LEU A 81 3.13 0.83 2.38
C LEU A 81 2.42 -0.40 2.94
N VAL A 82 2.72 -1.54 2.33
CA VAL A 82 2.32 -2.86 2.80
C VAL A 82 3.57 -3.74 2.86
N PHE A 83 3.69 -4.55 3.91
CA PHE A 83 4.79 -5.50 4.01
C PHE A 83 4.52 -6.70 3.11
N CYS A 84 5.45 -7.01 2.22
CA CYS A 84 5.40 -8.15 1.31
C CYS A 84 6.58 -9.08 1.56
N ALA A 85 6.41 -10.35 1.21
CA ALA A 85 7.53 -11.29 1.12
C ALA A 85 8.39 -10.99 -0.12
N GLU A 86 9.53 -11.66 -0.26
CA GLU A 86 10.27 -11.64 -1.52
C GLU A 86 9.61 -12.54 -2.57
N GLY A 87 9.73 -12.18 -3.84
CA GLY A 87 9.18 -12.93 -4.97
C GLY A 87 8.05 -12.19 -5.67
N ASP A 88 6.95 -12.91 -5.95
CA ASP A 88 5.79 -12.36 -6.66
C ASP A 88 4.87 -11.56 -5.74
N ASN A 89 5.01 -10.24 -5.80
CA ASN A 89 4.22 -9.30 -5.02
C ASN A 89 3.10 -8.65 -5.83
N ALA A 90 2.76 -9.19 -7.01
CA ALA A 90 1.76 -8.61 -7.90
C ALA A 90 0.39 -8.43 -7.21
N GLN A 91 -0.03 -9.43 -6.44
CA GLN A 91 -1.31 -9.37 -5.71
C GLN A 91 -1.29 -8.30 -4.61
N ASP A 92 -0.18 -8.13 -3.91
CA ASP A 92 -0.09 -7.15 -2.83
C ASP A 92 -0.06 -5.72 -3.38
N ALA A 93 0.59 -5.50 -4.52
CA ALA A 93 0.53 -4.22 -5.23
C ALA A 93 -0.91 -3.87 -5.65
N VAL A 94 -1.66 -4.86 -6.16
CA VAL A 94 -3.09 -4.68 -6.48
C VAL A 94 -3.91 -4.40 -5.22
N LYS A 95 -3.68 -5.11 -4.11
CA LYS A 95 -4.34 -4.84 -2.82
C LYS A 95 -4.07 -3.41 -2.33
N LEU A 96 -2.82 -2.93 -2.43
CA LEU A 96 -2.45 -1.57 -2.07
C LEU A 96 -3.22 -0.54 -2.91
N ALA A 97 -3.31 -0.76 -4.23
CA ALA A 97 -4.08 0.11 -5.11
C ALA A 97 -5.59 0.13 -4.77
N TYR A 98 -6.18 -1.03 -4.50
CA TYR A 98 -7.58 -1.12 -4.05
C TYR A 98 -7.80 -0.39 -2.73
N ASN A 99 -6.92 -0.62 -1.77
CA ASN A 99 -7.04 -0.05 -0.44
C ASN A 99 -6.86 1.49 -0.47
N LEU A 100 -5.96 2.01 -1.31
CA LEU A 100 -5.86 3.45 -1.59
C LEU A 100 -7.16 4.00 -2.21
N ASN A 101 -7.79 3.25 -3.11
CA ASN A 101 -9.06 3.65 -3.71
C ASN A 101 -10.24 3.65 -2.72
N LEU A 102 -10.20 2.85 -1.65
CA LEU A 102 -11.21 2.92 -0.60
C LEU A 102 -11.19 4.27 0.11
N TRP A 103 -10.02 4.91 0.21
CA TRP A 103 -9.88 6.27 0.73
C TRP A 103 -10.24 7.33 -0.31
N MET A 104 -9.63 7.24 -1.49
CA MET A 104 -9.63 8.34 -2.49
C MET A 104 -10.73 8.26 -3.53
N ASP A 105 -11.43 7.12 -3.64
CA ASP A 105 -12.49 6.85 -4.62
C ASP A 105 -12.07 7.19 -6.08
N LEU A 106 -10.82 6.89 -6.44
CA LEU A 106 -10.21 7.30 -7.72
C LEU A 106 -10.91 6.67 -8.94
N ILE A 107 -11.34 5.42 -8.80
CA ILE A 107 -12.10 4.69 -9.81
C ILE A 107 -13.30 3.98 -9.18
N ASP A 108 -14.33 3.77 -10.00
CA ASP A 108 -15.61 3.23 -9.55
C ASP A 108 -15.56 1.70 -9.44
N PHE A 109 -15.40 1.21 -8.21
CA PHE A 109 -15.44 -0.22 -7.87
C PHE A 109 -16.73 -0.67 -7.20
N LYS A 110 -17.55 0.26 -6.74
CA LYS A 110 -18.71 -0.07 -5.92
C LYS A 110 -19.79 -0.63 -6.85
N PRO A 111 -20.36 -1.81 -6.55
CA PRO A 111 -21.52 -2.28 -7.28
C PRO A 111 -22.62 -1.23 -7.11
N LYS A 112 -23.04 -0.61 -8.20
CA LYS A 112 -24.15 0.33 -8.19
C LYS A 112 -25.43 -0.46 -8.38
N TYR A 113 -26.51 -0.03 -7.76
CA TYR A 113 -27.82 -0.57 -8.04
C TYR A 113 -28.49 0.32 -9.08
N ASP A 114 -29.18 -0.29 -10.04
CA ASP A 114 -30.07 0.45 -10.94
C ASP A 114 -31.21 1.10 -10.14
N LEU A 115 -32.00 1.99 -10.75
CA LEU A 115 -33.12 2.72 -10.13
C LEU A 115 -34.11 1.79 -9.40
N ASP A 116 -34.19 0.53 -9.84
CA ASP A 116 -35.06 -0.50 -9.29
C ASP A 116 -34.52 -1.13 -7.99
N GLY A 117 -33.30 -0.79 -7.56
CA GLY A 117 -32.64 -1.30 -6.35
C GLY A 117 -32.26 -2.78 -6.38
N LYS A 118 -32.58 -3.49 -7.48
CA LYS A 118 -32.47 -4.96 -7.60
C LYS A 118 -31.38 -5.41 -8.57
N THR A 119 -31.06 -4.59 -9.57
CA THR A 119 -30.07 -4.93 -10.60
C THR A 119 -28.71 -4.38 -10.20
N ILE A 120 -27.72 -5.27 -10.04
CA ILE A 120 -26.33 -4.89 -9.77
C ILE A 120 -25.65 -4.48 -11.08
N ILE A 121 -25.31 -3.21 -11.19
CA ILE A 121 -24.47 -2.66 -12.23
C ILE A 121 -23.01 -2.99 -11.87
N LYS A 122 -22.36 -3.75 -12.73
CA LYS A 122 -20.94 -4.07 -12.56
C LYS A 122 -20.11 -2.78 -12.63
N PRO A 123 -19.08 -2.64 -11.79
CA PRO A 123 -18.21 -1.48 -11.82
C PRO A 123 -17.61 -1.27 -13.22
N ALA A 124 -17.61 -0.02 -13.67
CA ALA A 124 -17.22 0.35 -15.03
C ALA A 124 -15.72 0.16 -15.31
N SER A 125 -14.90 0.09 -14.25
CA SER A 125 -13.44 0.00 -14.34
C SER A 125 -12.86 -0.96 -13.31
N THR A 126 -11.78 -1.65 -13.70
CA THR A 126 -10.97 -2.43 -12.77
C THR A 126 -9.49 -2.09 -12.92
N TRP A 127 -8.69 -2.31 -11.86
CA TRP A 127 -7.24 -2.21 -11.96
C TRP A 127 -6.72 -3.18 -13.04
N ARG A 128 -5.84 -2.67 -13.91
CA ARG A 128 -5.18 -3.47 -14.94
C ARG A 128 -3.71 -3.58 -14.61
N VAL A 129 -3.19 -4.81 -14.66
CA VAL A 129 -1.76 -5.04 -14.54
C VAL A 129 -1.05 -4.58 -15.83
N PRO A 130 0.14 -3.97 -15.73
CA PRO A 130 0.91 -3.61 -16.91
C PRO A 130 1.27 -4.82 -17.76
N SER A 131 1.35 -4.66 -19.08
CA SER A 131 1.72 -5.76 -20.00
C SER A 131 3.10 -6.35 -19.71
N SER A 132 4.00 -5.56 -19.12
CA SER A 132 5.32 -6.02 -18.66
C SER A 132 5.25 -7.12 -17.59
N TRP A 133 4.13 -7.26 -16.88
CA TRP A 133 3.96 -8.30 -15.86
C TRP A 133 3.67 -9.70 -16.44
N ARG A 134 3.35 -9.78 -17.74
CA ARG A 134 2.97 -11.05 -18.38
C ARG A 134 4.11 -12.07 -18.46
N LEU A 135 5.37 -11.61 -18.46
CA LEU A 135 6.55 -12.44 -18.64
C LEU A 135 7.54 -12.29 -17.47
N LEU A 136 7.03 -12.03 -16.25
CA LEU A 136 7.87 -11.88 -15.04
C LEU A 136 8.77 -13.09 -14.80
N PHE A 137 8.33 -14.28 -15.22
CA PHE A 137 9.06 -15.55 -15.08
C PHE A 137 9.64 -16.06 -16.40
N GLY A 138 9.77 -15.20 -17.42
CA GLY A 138 10.25 -15.56 -18.75
C GLY A 138 9.14 -16.01 -19.72
N THR A 139 9.55 -16.52 -20.87
CA THR A 139 8.64 -17.09 -21.89
C THR A 139 8.13 -18.47 -21.46
N ALA A 140 7.08 -18.96 -22.13
CA ALA A 140 6.47 -20.26 -21.84
C ALA A 140 7.53 -21.35 -21.62
N VAL A 141 7.43 -22.06 -20.50
CA VAL A 141 8.35 -23.15 -20.15
C VAL A 141 8.19 -24.25 -21.18
N ASP A 142 9.32 -24.72 -21.70
CA ASP A 142 9.34 -25.86 -22.60
C ASP A 142 8.77 -27.10 -21.87
N GLN A 143 7.56 -27.49 -22.28
CA GLN A 143 6.82 -28.60 -21.66
C GLN A 143 7.56 -29.94 -21.83
N THR A 144 8.54 -30.02 -22.74
CA THR A 144 9.36 -31.22 -22.95
C THR A 144 10.41 -31.45 -21.84
N LEU A 145 10.60 -30.49 -20.94
CA LEU A 145 11.49 -30.63 -19.78
C LEU A 145 10.87 -31.41 -18.60
N PHE A 146 9.58 -31.76 -18.68
CA PHE A 146 8.84 -32.47 -17.62
C PHE A 146 8.45 -33.91 -18.01
N HIS A 147 9.37 -34.64 -18.65
CA HIS A 147 9.20 -36.06 -19.01
C HIS A 147 9.71 -37.02 -17.94
#